data_AF-A0A0S9PKM3-F1
#
_entry.id   AF-A0A0S9PKM3-F1
#
_cell.length_a   1.000
_cell.length_b   1.000
_cell.length_c   1.000
_cell.angle_alpha   90.00
_cell.angle_beta   90.00
_cell.angle_gamma   90.00
#
_symmetry.space_group_name_H-M   'P 1'
#
loop_
_entity.id
_entity.type
_entity.pdbx_description
1 polymer ?
#
loop_
_entity_poly.entity_id
_entity_poly.type
_entity_poly.pdbx_seq_one_letter_code
_entity_poly.pdbx_strand_id
1 'polypeptide(L)'
;MPVRRWFGGRAAALAALTPSALRFLPPDLDPRQVEALCALVTGAGFSPDAYRAQSPALGAAVPDARTAVLHLLSFCGDEQVTYPLRLDPTGLDTLTRSRLWHRRGRARLAASLVNAHLAQRPDVVADPDFWAEILPALARVGRPYLLVGDSHSRLYRRVGLQRSGPILPIHVLCTAGSAAGLDNPASRSGYGARLARLADALARAPAARGLPILFQFGQVDIEFVAAFRRIANGEHAFDETGFETFCDRTAAAYGAFLVRWFSGLGPVHVLSVFPPALSDESWADGYCNAHVLALEDAAGDRTATAAAVAALEVPSLAERTRLHRAFNDRLSALCAREGFGFVALFDALLGPDGTVAPRFIAGAGGRDHHLDEAPLRAPTRAALEAALGRRQGMMQGMVDRMMDQMRRIVRVATA
;
A
#
# COMPACT_ATOMS: atom_id res chain seq x y z
N MET A 1 -13.46 -9.45 -10.35
CA MET A 1 -14.64 -8.60 -10.04
C MET A 1 -14.31 -7.15 -10.34
N PRO A 2 -15.17 -6.37 -11.02
CA PRO A 2 -14.88 -4.98 -11.30
C PRO A 2 -15.18 -4.10 -10.06
N VAL A 3 -14.19 -3.31 -9.68
CA VAL A 3 -14.20 -2.32 -8.56
C VAL A 3 -15.13 -1.15 -8.89
N ARG A 4 -16.45 -1.42 -9.04
CA ARG A 4 -17.41 -0.43 -9.55
C ARG A 4 -18.04 0.48 -8.49
N ARG A 5 -17.88 0.22 -7.19
CA ARG A 5 -18.68 0.91 -6.14
C ARG A 5 -18.01 2.02 -5.35
N TRP A 6 -16.77 2.41 -5.64
CA TRP A 6 -16.10 3.50 -4.91
C TRP A 6 -16.16 4.90 -5.58
N PHE A 7 -16.95 5.05 -6.65
CA PHE A 7 -17.04 6.31 -7.42
C PHE A 7 -18.27 7.19 -7.10
N GLY A 8 -19.26 6.67 -6.36
CA GLY A 8 -20.56 7.34 -6.18
C GLY A 8 -20.46 8.72 -5.52
N GLY A 9 -19.59 8.89 -4.52
CA GLY A 9 -19.38 10.18 -3.85
C GLY A 9 -18.40 11.13 -4.54
N ARG A 10 -17.54 10.63 -5.44
CA ARG A 10 -16.50 11.44 -6.12
C ARG A 10 -16.91 11.95 -7.49
N ALA A 11 -17.93 11.39 -8.14
CA ALA A 11 -18.44 11.89 -9.42
C ALA A 11 -18.96 13.34 -9.32
N ALA A 12 -19.57 13.72 -8.20
CA ALA A 12 -19.99 15.10 -7.94
C ALA A 12 -18.80 16.06 -7.70
N ALA A 13 -17.71 15.57 -7.08
CA ALA A 13 -16.48 16.33 -6.92
C ALA A 13 -15.71 16.51 -8.25
N LEU A 14 -15.83 15.56 -9.18
CA LEU A 14 -15.27 15.62 -10.53
C LEU A 14 -16.01 16.62 -11.45
N ALA A 15 -17.28 16.95 -11.17
CA ALA A 15 -18.02 17.97 -11.92
C ALA A 15 -17.61 19.41 -11.54
N ALA A 16 -16.90 19.60 -10.43
CA ALA A 16 -16.44 20.90 -9.92
C ALA A 16 -15.01 21.28 -10.39
N LEU A 17 -14.58 20.76 -11.55
CA LEU A 17 -13.31 21.14 -12.18
C LEU A 17 -13.40 22.58 -12.70
N THR A 18 -13.19 23.52 -11.80
CA THR A 18 -12.84 24.90 -12.13
C THR A 18 -11.46 24.93 -12.81
N PRO A 19 -11.10 26.03 -13.52
CA PRO A 19 -9.74 26.28 -14.01
C PRO A 19 -8.61 26.08 -12.97
N SER A 20 -8.95 25.95 -11.68
CA SER A 20 -8.05 25.59 -10.59
C SER A 20 -7.44 24.18 -10.69
N ALA A 21 -8.03 23.25 -11.45
CA ALA A 21 -7.48 21.90 -11.64
C ALA A 21 -6.15 21.88 -12.42
N LEU A 22 -5.83 22.95 -13.17
CA LEU A 22 -4.53 23.13 -13.85
C LEU A 22 -3.41 23.56 -12.90
N ARG A 23 -3.69 23.83 -11.61
CA ARG A 23 -2.68 24.27 -10.61
C ARG A 23 -1.57 23.25 -10.32
N PHE A 24 -1.71 22.00 -10.79
CA PHE A 24 -0.74 20.93 -10.58
C PHE A 24 0.25 20.75 -11.73
N LEU A 25 -0.05 21.29 -12.92
CA LEU A 25 0.99 21.49 -13.92
C LEU A 25 1.83 22.69 -13.46
N PRO A 26 3.17 22.60 -13.53
CA PRO A 26 4.01 23.75 -13.30
C PRO A 26 3.48 24.93 -14.14
N PRO A 27 3.17 26.10 -13.53
CA PRO A 27 2.56 27.22 -14.25
C PRO A 27 3.45 27.76 -15.37
N ASP A 28 4.71 27.31 -15.41
CA ASP A 28 5.75 27.62 -16.37
C ASP A 28 5.84 26.65 -17.56
N LEU A 29 5.02 25.59 -17.65
CA LEU A 29 5.03 24.73 -18.84
C LEU A 29 4.42 25.44 -20.04
N ASP A 30 5.21 25.58 -21.11
CA ASP A 30 4.70 26.10 -22.38
C ASP A 30 3.77 25.08 -23.07
N PRO A 31 2.87 25.51 -23.98
CA PRO A 31 1.93 24.61 -24.66
C PRO A 31 2.60 23.44 -25.40
N ARG A 32 3.80 23.61 -25.97
CA ARG A 32 4.51 22.54 -26.68
C ARG A 32 5.05 21.50 -25.70
N GLN A 33 5.52 21.92 -24.52
CA GLN A 33 5.92 21.01 -23.45
C GLN A 33 4.73 20.21 -22.93
N VAL A 34 3.56 20.83 -22.83
CA VAL A 34 2.31 20.14 -22.47
C VAL A 34 1.95 19.09 -23.52
N GLU A 35 1.98 19.41 -24.82
CA GLU A 35 1.71 18.41 -25.87
C GLU A 35 2.70 17.26 -25.87
N ALA A 36 3.99 17.56 -25.66
CA ALA A 36 5.01 16.52 -25.57
C ALA A 36 4.82 15.63 -24.33
N LEU A 37 4.38 16.18 -23.19
CA LEU A 37 3.99 15.38 -22.02
C LEU A 37 2.76 14.53 -22.31
N CYS A 38 1.76 15.06 -23.02
CA CYS A 38 0.58 14.29 -23.42
C CYS A 38 0.97 13.09 -24.28
N ALA A 39 1.88 13.29 -25.24
CA ALA A 39 2.41 12.24 -26.09
C ALA A 39 3.18 11.18 -25.29
N LEU A 40 4.01 11.60 -24.31
CA LEU A 40 4.74 10.65 -23.44
C LEU A 40 3.81 9.80 -22.58
N VAL A 41 2.75 10.40 -22.01
CA VAL A 41 1.78 9.68 -21.17
C VAL A 41 0.98 8.67 -21.99
N THR A 42 0.52 9.08 -23.17
CA THR A 42 -0.19 8.20 -24.10
C THR A 42 0.72 7.10 -24.62
N GLY A 43 1.96 7.45 -24.98
CA GLY A 43 2.99 6.52 -25.42
C GLY A 43 3.39 5.51 -24.34
N ALA A 44 3.30 5.86 -23.05
CA ALA A 44 3.44 4.93 -21.93
C ALA A 44 2.21 4.04 -21.69
N GLY A 45 1.18 4.14 -22.54
CA GLY A 45 0.04 3.22 -22.57
C GLY A 45 -1.26 3.74 -21.94
N PHE A 46 -1.33 5.02 -21.55
CA PHE A 46 -2.59 5.64 -21.11
C PHE A 46 -3.55 5.76 -22.28
N SER A 47 -4.80 5.34 -22.08
CA SER A 47 -5.85 5.45 -23.09
C SER A 47 -6.84 6.54 -22.69
N PRO A 48 -6.76 7.75 -23.30
CA PRO A 48 -7.70 8.84 -23.06
C PRO A 48 -9.16 8.42 -23.28
N ASP A 49 -9.43 7.64 -24.32
CA ASP A 49 -10.79 7.21 -24.64
C ASP A 49 -11.33 6.19 -23.65
N ALA A 50 -10.54 5.19 -23.27
CA ALA A 50 -10.95 4.27 -22.22
C ALA A 50 -11.15 4.98 -20.89
N TYR A 51 -10.30 5.98 -20.58
CA TYR A 51 -10.45 6.81 -19.39
C TYR A 51 -11.80 7.53 -19.37
N ARG A 52 -12.15 8.22 -20.45
CA ARG A 52 -13.43 8.94 -20.61
C ARG A 52 -14.64 7.99 -20.57
N ALA A 53 -14.51 6.79 -21.12
CA ALA A 53 -15.58 5.80 -21.19
C ALA A 53 -15.92 5.14 -19.84
N GLN A 54 -15.18 5.40 -18.75
CA GLN A 54 -15.46 4.79 -17.44
C GLN A 54 -16.82 5.20 -16.86
N SER A 55 -17.32 6.41 -17.17
CA SER A 55 -18.68 6.82 -16.83
C SER A 55 -19.16 7.95 -17.75
N PRO A 56 -20.48 8.09 -17.98
CA PRO A 56 -21.03 9.22 -18.73
C PRO A 56 -20.64 10.59 -18.14
N ALA A 57 -20.62 10.71 -16.81
CA ALA A 57 -20.24 11.93 -16.12
C ALA A 57 -18.77 12.30 -16.38
N LEU A 58 -17.86 11.31 -16.37
CA LEU A 58 -16.45 11.55 -16.68
C LEU A 58 -16.25 11.92 -18.15
N GLY A 59 -16.95 11.24 -19.07
CA GLY A 59 -16.92 11.58 -20.49
C GLY A 59 -17.43 13.00 -20.78
N ALA A 60 -18.43 13.48 -20.03
CA ALA A 60 -18.94 14.85 -20.13
C ALA A 60 -17.96 15.89 -19.53
N ALA A 61 -17.33 15.59 -18.38
CA ALA A 61 -16.36 16.47 -17.73
C ALA A 61 -15.01 16.53 -18.47
N VAL A 62 -14.72 15.54 -19.30
CA VAL A 62 -13.46 15.37 -20.03
C VAL A 62 -13.78 15.19 -21.51
N PRO A 63 -14.04 16.28 -22.25
CA PRO A 63 -14.67 16.23 -23.56
C PRO A 63 -13.78 15.64 -24.65
N ASP A 64 -12.46 15.69 -24.50
CA ASP A 64 -11.50 15.23 -25.50
C ASP A 64 -10.29 14.49 -24.88
N ALA A 65 -9.51 13.85 -25.75
CA ALA A 65 -8.35 13.04 -25.35
C ALA A 65 -7.28 13.88 -24.62
N ARG A 66 -7.07 15.12 -25.06
CA ARG A 66 -6.09 16.04 -24.45
C ARG A 66 -6.49 16.37 -23.02
N THR A 67 -7.74 16.74 -22.81
CA THR A 67 -8.31 17.04 -21.50
C THR A 67 -8.23 15.83 -20.58
N ALA A 68 -8.37 14.61 -21.11
CA ALA A 68 -8.20 13.39 -20.31
C ALA A 68 -6.77 13.23 -19.80
N VAL A 69 -5.77 13.51 -20.64
CA VAL A 69 -4.37 13.45 -20.21
C VAL A 69 -4.05 14.57 -19.22
N LEU A 70 -4.53 15.79 -19.46
CA LEU A 70 -4.36 16.91 -18.52
C LEU A 70 -5.03 16.62 -17.18
N HIS A 71 -6.25 16.08 -17.21
CA HIS A 71 -6.96 15.63 -16.02
C HIS A 71 -6.14 14.58 -15.28
N LEU A 72 -5.65 13.54 -15.98
CA LEU A 72 -4.75 12.57 -15.38
C LEU A 72 -3.52 13.24 -14.75
N LEU A 73 -2.84 14.16 -15.44
CA LEU A 73 -1.63 14.82 -14.94
C LEU A 73 -1.91 15.63 -13.67
N SER A 74 -3.07 16.29 -13.60
CA SER A 74 -3.51 17.02 -12.41
C SER A 74 -3.78 16.10 -11.21
N PHE A 75 -4.32 14.90 -11.46
CA PHE A 75 -4.69 13.94 -10.40
C PHE A 75 -3.64 12.87 -10.12
N CYS A 76 -2.63 12.71 -10.98
CA CYS A 76 -1.49 11.81 -10.78
C CYS A 76 -0.70 12.15 -9.51
N GLY A 77 -0.85 13.38 -8.99
CA GLY A 77 -0.32 13.82 -7.70
C GLY A 77 -1.15 13.40 -6.47
N ASP A 78 -2.43 13.06 -6.65
CA ASP A 78 -3.36 12.56 -5.62
C ASP A 78 -3.77 11.09 -5.90
N GLU A 79 -2.76 10.30 -6.28
CA GLU A 79 -2.40 8.90 -5.93
C GLU A 79 -3.43 7.77 -5.70
N GLN A 80 -4.74 7.90 -5.92
CA GLN A 80 -5.67 6.77 -5.72
C GLN A 80 -6.69 6.51 -6.83
N VAL A 81 -6.63 7.23 -7.95
CA VAL A 81 -7.52 6.94 -9.08
C VAL A 81 -7.00 5.68 -9.80
N THR A 82 -7.82 4.64 -9.86
CA THR A 82 -7.59 3.55 -10.82
C THR A 82 -8.10 4.04 -12.16
N TYR A 83 -7.29 3.97 -13.20
CA TYR A 83 -7.64 4.44 -14.54
C TYR A 83 -7.12 3.50 -15.62
N PRO A 84 -7.86 3.25 -16.71
CA PRO A 84 -7.47 2.35 -17.78
C PRO A 84 -6.06 2.63 -18.31
N LEU A 85 -5.20 1.60 -18.24
CA LEU A 85 -3.79 1.68 -18.58
C LEU A 85 -3.23 0.29 -18.89
N ARG A 86 -2.73 0.12 -20.11
CA ARG A 86 -1.83 -0.98 -20.45
C ARG A 86 -0.45 -0.40 -20.65
N LEU A 87 0.40 -0.52 -19.62
CA LEU A 87 1.73 0.05 -19.62
C LEU A 87 2.53 -0.42 -20.83
N ASP A 88 3.11 0.53 -21.55
CA ASP A 88 4.10 0.28 -22.58
C ASP A 88 5.49 0.54 -21.99
N PRO A 89 6.35 -0.49 -21.85
CA PRO A 89 7.66 -0.36 -21.24
C PRO A 89 8.59 0.60 -22.00
N THR A 90 8.50 0.68 -23.33
CA THR A 90 9.31 1.58 -24.16
C THR A 90 8.89 3.04 -23.97
N GLY A 91 7.58 3.29 -23.92
CA GLY A 91 7.00 4.59 -23.59
C GLY A 91 7.35 5.04 -22.18
N LEU A 92 7.33 4.12 -21.20
CA LEU A 92 7.79 4.41 -19.84
C LEU A 92 9.29 4.74 -19.81
N ASP A 93 10.13 3.96 -20.49
CA ASP A 93 11.57 4.23 -20.60
C ASP A 93 11.81 5.64 -21.19
N THR A 94 11.10 6.00 -22.26
CA THR A 94 11.15 7.32 -22.89
C THR A 94 10.72 8.42 -21.91
N LEU A 95 9.61 8.23 -21.19
CA LEU A 95 9.12 9.16 -20.17
C LEU A 95 10.18 9.39 -19.09
N THR A 96 10.79 8.33 -18.56
CA THR A 96 11.76 8.46 -17.45
C THR A 96 13.07 9.15 -17.85
N ARG A 97 13.46 9.08 -19.13
CA ARG A 97 14.62 9.77 -19.71
C ARG A 97 14.34 11.21 -20.13
N SER A 98 13.07 11.57 -20.35
CA SER A 98 12.67 12.91 -20.78
C SER A 98 13.16 14.00 -19.83
N ARG A 99 13.52 15.16 -20.39
CA ARG A 99 13.90 16.37 -19.65
C ARG A 99 12.77 17.41 -19.56
N LEU A 100 11.61 17.13 -20.16
CA LEU A 100 10.50 18.09 -20.31
C LEU A 100 9.82 18.47 -18.98
N TRP A 101 10.08 17.73 -17.91
CA TRP A 101 9.48 17.97 -16.61
C TRP A 101 10.48 17.70 -15.50
N HIS A 102 10.38 18.38 -14.36
CA HIS A 102 11.28 18.18 -13.23
C HIS A 102 11.26 16.71 -12.74
N ARG A 103 12.41 16.23 -12.23
CA ARG A 103 12.61 14.82 -11.83
C ARG A 103 11.48 14.28 -10.94
N ARG A 104 11.05 15.07 -9.95
CA ARG A 104 9.94 14.70 -9.04
C ARG A 104 8.61 14.44 -9.75
N GLY A 105 8.28 15.22 -10.78
CA GLY A 105 7.03 15.11 -11.53
C GLY A 105 7.06 13.84 -12.38
N ARG A 106 8.18 13.60 -13.06
CA ARG A 106 8.41 12.34 -13.79
C ARG A 106 8.33 11.12 -12.88
N ALA A 107 8.92 11.19 -11.69
CA ALA A 107 8.92 10.07 -10.75
C ALA A 107 7.50 9.74 -10.24
N ARG A 108 6.70 10.77 -9.92
CA ARG A 108 5.28 10.63 -9.58
C ARG A 108 4.49 10.01 -10.71
N LEU A 109 4.61 10.56 -11.92
CA LEU A 109 3.89 10.06 -13.08
C LEU A 109 4.26 8.60 -13.38
N ALA A 110 5.56 8.27 -13.40
CA ALA A 110 6.03 6.91 -13.65
C ALA A 110 5.50 5.91 -12.61
N ALA A 111 5.57 6.24 -11.31
CA ALA A 111 5.02 5.39 -10.26
C ALA A 111 3.49 5.25 -10.37
N SER A 112 2.78 6.33 -10.67
CA SER A 112 1.32 6.31 -10.86
C SER A 112 0.92 5.40 -12.02
N LEU A 113 1.61 5.49 -13.16
CA LEU A 113 1.39 4.62 -14.33
C LEU A 113 1.65 3.14 -13.98
N VAL A 114 2.82 2.81 -13.43
CA VAL A 114 3.12 1.42 -13.04
C VAL A 114 2.05 0.85 -12.11
N ASN A 115 1.63 1.61 -11.10
CA ASN A 115 0.63 1.13 -10.16
C ASN A 115 -0.78 1.03 -10.76
N ALA A 116 -1.16 1.92 -11.69
CA ALA A 116 -2.43 1.81 -12.40
C ALA A 116 -2.46 0.56 -13.30
N HIS A 117 -1.32 0.19 -13.88
CA HIS A 117 -1.18 -1.05 -14.64
C HIS A 117 -1.33 -2.28 -13.77
N LEU A 118 -0.61 -2.33 -12.64
CA LEU A 118 -0.70 -3.44 -11.68
C LEU A 118 -2.11 -3.62 -11.10
N ALA A 119 -2.84 -2.52 -10.90
CA ALA A 119 -4.23 -2.58 -10.45
C ALA A 119 -5.17 -3.23 -11.49
N GLN A 120 -4.88 -3.10 -12.78
CA GLN A 120 -5.68 -3.68 -13.87
C GLN A 120 -5.23 -5.07 -14.29
N ARG A 121 -3.93 -5.33 -14.22
CA ARG A 121 -3.31 -6.59 -14.62
C ARG A 121 -2.54 -7.19 -13.44
N PRO A 122 -3.23 -7.57 -12.36
CA PRO A 122 -2.60 -8.04 -11.13
C PRO A 122 -1.67 -9.24 -11.33
N ASP A 123 -1.90 -10.07 -12.36
CA ASP A 123 -1.10 -11.27 -12.62
C ASP A 123 0.27 -10.98 -13.24
N VAL A 124 0.48 -9.78 -13.82
CA VAL A 124 1.79 -9.40 -14.40
C VAL A 124 2.90 -9.34 -13.34
N VAL A 125 2.54 -9.29 -12.06
CA VAL A 125 3.51 -9.36 -10.96
C VAL A 125 4.31 -10.67 -10.96
N ALA A 126 3.82 -11.73 -11.59
CA ALA A 126 4.50 -13.00 -11.74
C ALA A 126 5.42 -13.08 -12.98
N ASP A 127 5.45 -12.04 -13.80
CA ASP A 127 6.23 -11.97 -15.03
C ASP A 127 7.63 -11.39 -14.73
N PRO A 128 8.73 -12.16 -14.89
CA PRO A 128 10.08 -11.65 -14.67
C PRO A 128 10.49 -10.55 -15.67
N ASP A 129 9.98 -10.59 -16.91
CA ASP A 129 10.35 -9.63 -17.95
C ASP A 129 9.79 -8.24 -17.63
N PHE A 130 8.56 -8.20 -17.08
CA PHE A 130 7.99 -6.97 -16.53
C PHE A 130 8.94 -6.32 -15.51
N TRP A 131 9.47 -7.08 -14.55
CA TRP A 131 10.39 -6.52 -13.55
C TRP A 131 11.74 -6.10 -14.13
N ALA A 132 12.24 -6.86 -15.11
CA ALA A 132 13.50 -6.55 -15.80
C ALA A 132 13.43 -5.21 -16.55
N GLU A 133 12.26 -4.82 -17.06
CA GLU A 133 12.08 -3.57 -17.80
C GLU A 133 11.68 -2.39 -16.88
N ILE A 134 10.76 -2.62 -15.94
CA ILE A 134 10.17 -1.55 -15.13
C ILE A 134 11.12 -1.02 -14.06
N LEU A 135 11.88 -1.89 -13.38
CA LEU A 135 12.75 -1.45 -12.29
C LEU A 135 13.88 -0.53 -12.77
N PRO A 136 14.61 -0.82 -13.86
CA PRO A 136 15.58 0.12 -14.41
C PRO A 136 14.97 1.46 -14.83
N ALA A 137 13.77 1.46 -15.42
CA ALA A 137 13.08 2.69 -15.79
C ALA A 137 12.79 3.57 -14.57
N LEU A 138 12.19 3.00 -13.53
CA LEU A 138 11.90 3.72 -12.28
C LEU A 138 13.17 4.22 -11.58
N ALA A 139 14.25 3.43 -11.60
CA ALA A 139 15.53 3.79 -10.98
C ALA A 139 16.14 5.09 -11.55
N ARG A 140 15.82 5.47 -12.80
CA ARG A 140 16.32 6.73 -13.39
C ARG A 140 15.68 7.97 -12.78
N VAL A 141 14.44 7.86 -12.31
CA VAL A 141 13.66 9.00 -11.78
C VAL A 141 13.59 9.01 -10.27
N GLY A 142 13.83 7.88 -9.60
CA GLY A 142 13.84 7.78 -8.14
C GLY A 142 14.31 6.41 -7.65
N ARG A 143 14.02 6.09 -6.40
CA ARG A 143 14.37 4.81 -5.77
C ARG A 143 13.10 3.97 -5.62
N PRO A 144 12.88 2.94 -6.46
CA PRO A 144 11.71 2.09 -6.31
C PRO A 144 11.77 1.29 -5.00
N TYR A 145 10.59 0.99 -4.45
CA TYR A 145 10.39 0.02 -3.39
C TYR A 145 9.10 -0.75 -3.65
N LEU A 146 9.06 -2.01 -3.24
CA LEU A 146 7.86 -2.83 -3.32
C LEU A 146 7.02 -2.61 -2.06
N LEU A 147 5.74 -2.31 -2.23
CA LEU A 147 4.75 -2.21 -1.17
C LEU A 147 3.71 -3.30 -1.40
N VAL A 148 3.56 -4.21 -0.45
CA VAL A 148 2.60 -5.32 -0.54
C VAL A 148 1.68 -5.26 0.67
N GLY A 149 0.38 -5.38 0.47
CA GLY A 149 -0.54 -5.38 1.60
C GLY A 149 -1.99 -5.34 1.21
N ASP A 150 -2.84 -5.32 2.23
CA ASP A 150 -4.28 -5.15 2.08
C ASP A 150 -4.67 -3.70 1.73
N SER A 151 -5.95 -3.35 1.83
CA SER A 151 -6.44 -2.00 1.51
C SER A 151 -5.83 -0.89 2.37
N HIS A 152 -5.38 -1.18 3.60
CA HIS A 152 -4.74 -0.21 4.49
C HIS A 152 -3.38 0.24 3.95
N SER A 153 -2.67 -0.64 3.22
CA SER A 153 -1.39 -0.32 2.60
C SER A 153 -1.47 0.80 1.56
N ARG A 154 -2.66 1.11 1.03
CA ARG A 154 -2.87 2.25 0.13
C ARG A 154 -2.42 3.58 0.74
N LEU A 155 -2.48 3.70 2.08
CA LEU A 155 -2.08 4.89 2.81
C LEU A 155 -0.56 5.16 2.75
N TYR A 156 0.22 4.15 2.34
CA TYR A 156 1.66 4.22 2.10
C TYR A 156 2.03 4.32 0.62
N ARG A 157 1.07 4.22 -0.32
CA ARG A 157 1.33 4.31 -1.77
C ARG A 157 1.56 5.76 -2.20
N ARG A 158 2.62 6.39 -1.67
CA ARG A 158 2.95 7.78 -1.99
C ARG A 158 4.41 7.96 -2.38
N VAL A 159 4.64 8.84 -3.35
CA VAL A 159 5.99 9.30 -3.70
C VAL A 159 6.50 10.25 -2.64
N GLY A 160 7.38 9.73 -1.78
CA GLY A 160 8.14 10.52 -0.80
C GLY A 160 9.32 11.26 -1.44
N LEU A 161 9.90 12.18 -0.69
CA LEU A 161 11.14 12.88 -1.06
C LEU A 161 12.20 12.66 0.00
N GLN A 162 13.28 12.01 -0.39
CA GLN A 162 14.49 11.97 0.41
C GLN A 162 15.52 12.94 -0.15
N ARG A 163 16.54 13.28 0.66
CA ARG A 163 17.71 14.05 0.21
C ARG A 163 18.37 13.46 -1.04
N SER A 164 18.40 12.13 -1.15
CA SER A 164 18.98 11.40 -2.29
C SER A 164 18.06 11.29 -3.51
N GLY A 165 16.82 11.76 -3.41
CA GLY A 165 15.85 11.76 -4.49
C GLY A 165 14.48 11.19 -4.09
N PRO A 166 13.53 11.13 -5.03
CA PRO A 166 12.20 10.56 -4.80
C PRO A 166 12.27 9.07 -4.45
N ILE A 167 11.41 8.60 -3.54
CA ILE A 167 11.13 7.17 -3.31
C ILE A 167 9.82 6.79 -4.00
N LEU A 168 9.78 5.66 -4.70
CA LEU A 168 8.71 5.32 -5.63
C LEU A 168 8.02 4.01 -5.22
N PRO A 169 6.75 4.05 -4.78
CA PRO A 169 6.01 2.85 -4.45
C PRO A 169 5.67 2.06 -5.71
N ILE A 170 5.90 0.75 -5.65
CA ILE A 170 5.29 -0.24 -6.53
C ILE A 170 4.36 -1.07 -5.66
N HIS A 171 3.05 -0.82 -5.77
CA HIS A 171 2.03 -1.34 -4.89
C HIS A 171 1.36 -2.58 -5.47
N VAL A 172 1.58 -3.71 -4.79
CA VAL A 172 0.85 -4.95 -5.02
C VAL A 172 -0.25 -5.04 -3.97
N LEU A 173 -1.45 -4.60 -4.38
CA LEU A 173 -2.62 -4.63 -3.53
C LEU A 173 -3.24 -6.03 -3.48
N CYS A 174 -3.47 -6.50 -2.26
CA CYS A 174 -4.15 -7.73 -1.89
C CYS A 174 -5.42 -7.39 -1.09
N THR A 175 -6.44 -6.83 -1.74
CA THR A 175 -7.69 -6.39 -1.08
C THR A 175 -8.29 -7.50 -0.21
N ALA A 176 -8.57 -7.18 1.06
CA ALA A 176 -9.04 -8.13 2.07
C ALA A 176 -8.11 -9.34 2.29
N GLY A 177 -6.83 -9.21 1.94
CA GLY A 177 -5.81 -10.22 2.23
C GLY A 177 -5.52 -10.25 3.73
N SER A 178 -5.39 -11.47 4.26
CA SER A 178 -5.05 -11.73 5.66
C SER A 178 -3.69 -12.40 5.73
N ALA A 179 -2.95 -12.13 6.80
CA ALA A 179 -1.67 -12.76 7.10
C ALA A 179 -1.83 -14.28 7.27
N ALA A 180 -2.89 -14.72 7.98
CA ALA A 180 -3.23 -16.13 8.14
C ALA A 180 -3.56 -16.82 6.80
N GLY A 181 -4.03 -16.04 5.81
CA GLY A 181 -4.34 -16.54 4.47
C GLY A 181 -3.14 -16.69 3.53
N LEU A 182 -1.94 -16.22 3.92
CA LEU A 182 -0.76 -16.22 3.03
C LEU A 182 -0.12 -17.61 2.87
N ASP A 183 -0.09 -18.42 3.92
CA ASP A 183 0.45 -19.80 3.84
C ASP A 183 -0.65 -20.86 3.73
N ASN A 184 -1.92 -20.44 3.65
CA ASN A 184 -3.05 -21.35 3.52
C ASN A 184 -3.33 -21.67 2.04
N PRO A 185 -3.06 -22.90 1.55
CA PRO A 185 -3.34 -23.27 0.17
C PRO A 185 -4.84 -23.28 -0.17
N ALA A 186 -5.72 -23.39 0.83
CA ALA A 186 -7.17 -23.30 0.68
C ALA A 186 -7.69 -21.85 0.78
N SER A 187 -6.81 -20.85 0.87
CA SER A 187 -7.20 -19.44 0.91
C SER A 187 -7.94 -19.04 -0.37
N ARG A 188 -9.19 -18.61 -0.22
CA ARG A 188 -10.05 -18.18 -1.34
C ARG A 188 -9.45 -17.05 -2.16
N SER A 189 -8.64 -16.20 -1.53
CA SER A 189 -7.98 -15.07 -2.20
C SER A 189 -6.82 -15.49 -3.12
N GLY A 190 -6.18 -16.63 -2.84
CA GLY A 190 -4.99 -17.09 -3.55
C GLY A 190 -3.76 -16.17 -3.43
N TYR A 191 -3.77 -15.16 -2.54
CA TYR A 191 -2.70 -14.16 -2.47
C TYR A 191 -1.35 -14.75 -2.08
N GLY A 192 -1.32 -15.78 -1.23
CA GLY A 192 -0.09 -16.52 -0.90
C GLY A 192 0.64 -17.02 -2.13
N ALA A 193 -0.05 -17.79 -2.97
CA ALA A 193 0.50 -18.33 -4.21
C ALA A 193 0.89 -17.24 -5.22
N ARG A 194 0.09 -16.15 -5.31
CA ARG A 194 0.41 -15.00 -6.17
C ARG A 194 1.70 -14.31 -5.71
N LEU A 195 1.87 -14.10 -4.41
CA LEU A 195 3.04 -13.44 -3.83
C LEU A 195 4.29 -14.33 -3.89
N ALA A 196 4.16 -15.65 -3.78
CA ALA A 196 5.26 -16.58 -4.05
C ALA A 196 5.75 -16.46 -5.50
N ARG A 197 4.84 -16.43 -6.49
CA ARG A 197 5.21 -16.21 -7.90
C ARG A 197 5.85 -14.85 -8.15
N LEU A 198 5.39 -13.81 -7.45
CA LEU A 198 6.02 -12.49 -7.47
C LEU A 198 7.46 -12.55 -6.94
N ALA A 199 7.68 -13.20 -5.80
CA ALA A 199 9.02 -13.37 -5.24
C ALA A 199 9.95 -14.08 -6.23
N ASP A 200 9.49 -15.17 -6.86
CA ASP A 200 10.23 -15.89 -7.89
C ASP A 200 10.56 -15.02 -9.11
N ALA A 201 9.60 -14.19 -9.55
CA ALA A 201 9.80 -13.28 -10.67
C ALA A 201 10.84 -12.20 -10.34
N LEU A 202 10.79 -11.62 -9.14
CA LEU A 202 11.78 -10.67 -8.66
C LEU A 202 13.16 -11.31 -8.50
N ALA A 203 13.25 -12.55 -8.00
CA ALA A 203 14.53 -13.27 -7.86
C ALA A 203 15.24 -13.45 -9.22
N ARG A 204 14.48 -13.58 -10.31
CA ARG A 204 15.00 -13.71 -11.67
C ARG A 204 15.36 -12.36 -12.32
N ALA A 205 14.92 -11.23 -11.77
CA ALA A 205 15.19 -9.91 -12.32
C ALA A 205 16.42 -9.27 -11.65
N PRO A 206 17.57 -9.08 -12.34
CA PRO A 206 18.78 -8.56 -11.73
C PRO A 206 18.59 -7.17 -11.07
N ALA A 207 17.73 -6.33 -11.65
CA ALA A 207 17.41 -5.00 -11.14
C ALA A 207 16.62 -5.01 -9.82
N ALA A 208 16.04 -6.15 -9.42
CA ALA A 208 15.33 -6.30 -8.15
C ALA A 208 16.28 -6.58 -6.98
N ARG A 209 17.56 -6.88 -7.23
CA ARG A 209 18.52 -7.19 -6.16
C ARG A 209 18.65 -6.01 -5.18
N GLY A 210 18.32 -6.26 -3.92
CA GLY A 210 18.37 -5.25 -2.87
C GLY A 210 17.23 -4.25 -2.88
N LEU A 211 16.17 -4.47 -3.68
CA LEU A 211 14.93 -3.71 -3.67
C LEU A 211 14.33 -3.74 -2.26
N PRO A 212 14.08 -2.58 -1.61
CA PRO A 212 13.37 -2.54 -0.34
C PRO A 212 11.93 -3.04 -0.50
N ILE A 213 11.48 -3.84 0.44
CA ILE A 213 10.14 -4.44 0.42
C ILE A 213 9.44 -4.11 1.72
N LEU A 214 8.21 -3.60 1.62
CA LEU A 214 7.38 -3.20 2.75
C LEU A 214 6.09 -4.01 2.70
N PHE A 215 5.75 -4.65 3.81
CA PHE A 215 4.53 -5.44 3.93
C PHE A 215 3.58 -4.87 4.99
N GLN A 216 2.28 -4.84 4.69
CA GLN A 216 1.23 -4.54 5.66
C GLN A 216 0.09 -5.56 5.56
N PHE A 217 0.04 -6.46 6.53
CA PHE A 217 -1.02 -7.44 6.73
C PHE A 217 -1.26 -7.59 8.24
N GLY A 218 -2.39 -8.20 8.62
CA GLY A 218 -2.71 -8.49 10.01
C GLY A 218 -3.91 -7.71 10.55
N GLN A 219 -4.22 -6.52 10.02
CA GLN A 219 -5.39 -5.77 10.49
C GLN A 219 -6.69 -6.51 10.14
N VAL A 220 -6.78 -7.04 8.91
CA VAL A 220 -7.89 -7.90 8.49
C VAL A 220 -8.02 -9.13 9.40
N ASP A 221 -6.89 -9.69 9.84
CA ASP A 221 -6.88 -10.87 10.71
C ASP A 221 -7.50 -10.59 12.08
N ILE A 222 -7.04 -9.52 12.74
CA ILE A 222 -7.43 -9.20 14.11
C ILE A 222 -8.79 -8.51 14.21
N GLU A 223 -9.25 -7.81 13.16
CA GLU A 223 -10.58 -7.21 13.13
C GLU A 223 -11.63 -8.20 12.58
N PHE A 224 -11.38 -8.88 11.47
CA PHE A 224 -12.42 -9.63 10.77
C PHE A 224 -12.25 -11.14 10.92
N VAL A 225 -11.07 -11.70 10.60
CA VAL A 225 -10.89 -13.16 10.58
C VAL A 225 -11.11 -13.78 11.97
N ALA A 226 -10.63 -13.13 13.03
CA ALA A 226 -10.87 -13.58 14.40
C ALA A 226 -12.38 -13.63 14.73
N ALA A 227 -13.13 -12.59 14.37
CA ALA A 227 -14.57 -12.51 14.61
C ALA A 227 -15.36 -13.55 13.79
N PHE A 228 -15.05 -13.71 12.49
CA PHE A 228 -15.73 -14.70 11.65
C PHE A 228 -15.42 -16.15 12.05
N ARG A 229 -14.23 -16.42 12.60
CA ARG A 229 -13.93 -17.73 13.20
C ARG A 229 -14.77 -18.00 14.44
N ARG A 230 -14.94 -17.00 15.30
CA ARG A 230 -15.83 -17.09 16.47
C ARG A 230 -17.26 -17.40 16.05
N ILE A 231 -17.79 -16.66 15.05
CA ILE A 231 -19.12 -16.94 14.47
C ILE A 231 -19.20 -18.39 13.95
N ALA A 232 -18.22 -18.84 13.18
CA ALA A 232 -18.20 -20.19 12.62
C ALA A 232 -18.17 -21.28 13.71
N ASN A 233 -17.61 -20.99 14.87
CA ASN A 233 -17.55 -21.88 16.03
C ASN A 233 -18.75 -21.75 16.98
N GLY A 234 -19.68 -20.81 16.75
CA GLY A 234 -20.78 -20.50 17.68
C GLY A 234 -20.33 -19.79 18.96
N GLU A 235 -19.17 -19.12 18.94
CA GLU A 235 -18.57 -18.42 20.07
C GLU A 235 -19.01 -16.94 20.11
N HIS A 236 -19.99 -16.62 20.96
CA HIS A 236 -20.51 -15.24 21.07
C HIS A 236 -19.71 -14.36 22.03
N ALA A 237 -19.22 -14.90 23.14
CA ALA A 237 -18.44 -14.16 24.13
C ALA A 237 -17.02 -13.85 23.62
N PHE A 238 -16.41 -12.76 24.08
CA PHE A 238 -15.02 -12.43 23.74
C PHE A 238 -14.06 -13.15 24.69
N ASP A 239 -13.22 -14.03 24.15
CA ASP A 239 -12.12 -14.67 24.89
C ASP A 239 -10.79 -14.00 24.52
N GLU A 240 -10.27 -13.20 25.44
CA GLU A 240 -8.99 -12.51 25.26
C GLU A 240 -7.83 -13.51 25.12
N THR A 241 -7.81 -14.61 25.86
CA THR A 241 -6.71 -15.60 25.80
C THR A 241 -6.71 -16.32 24.45
N GLY A 242 -7.88 -16.70 23.96
CA GLY A 242 -8.07 -17.26 22.62
C GLY A 242 -7.64 -16.28 21.52
N PHE A 243 -7.96 -14.99 21.68
CA PHE A 243 -7.55 -13.94 20.76
C PHE A 243 -6.03 -13.71 20.75
N GLU A 244 -5.37 -13.71 21.90
CA GLU A 244 -3.91 -13.62 22.00
C GLU A 244 -3.22 -14.80 21.32
N THR A 245 -3.73 -16.02 21.54
CA THR A 245 -3.25 -17.24 20.89
C THR A 245 -3.45 -17.18 19.36
N PHE A 246 -4.55 -16.57 18.90
CA PHE A 246 -4.77 -16.30 17.48
C PHE A 246 -3.75 -15.30 16.92
N CYS A 247 -3.45 -14.23 17.65
CA CYS A 247 -2.46 -13.22 17.29
C CYS A 247 -1.05 -13.81 17.15
N ASP A 248 -0.63 -14.65 18.10
CA ASP A 248 0.69 -15.31 18.07
C ASP A 248 0.84 -16.21 16.85
N ARG A 249 -0.16 -17.04 16.56
CA ARG A 249 -0.17 -17.91 15.38
C ARG A 249 -0.15 -17.10 14.08
N THR A 250 -0.92 -16.01 14.02
CA THR A 250 -0.98 -15.13 12.84
C THR A 250 0.37 -14.45 12.59
N ALA A 251 0.99 -13.88 13.62
CA ALA A 251 2.31 -13.26 13.50
C ALA A 251 3.39 -14.29 13.10
N ALA A 252 3.37 -15.49 13.69
CA ALA A 252 4.31 -16.56 13.35
C ALA A 252 4.16 -17.01 11.88
N ALA A 253 2.93 -17.25 11.41
CA ALA A 253 2.65 -17.62 10.03
C ALA A 253 3.10 -16.53 9.04
N TYR A 254 2.84 -15.27 9.38
CA TYR A 254 3.28 -14.13 8.58
C TYR A 254 4.81 -14.08 8.48
N GLY A 255 5.51 -14.21 9.61
CA GLY A 255 6.97 -14.27 9.66
C GLY A 255 7.55 -15.38 8.80
N ALA A 256 7.03 -16.60 8.96
CA ALA A 256 7.47 -17.76 8.17
C ALA A 256 7.29 -17.53 6.67
N PHE A 257 6.17 -16.93 6.26
CA PHE A 257 5.93 -16.58 4.86
C PHE A 257 6.96 -15.57 4.32
N LEU A 258 7.25 -14.50 5.07
CA LEU A 258 8.22 -13.47 4.68
C LEU A 258 9.64 -14.03 4.60
N VAL A 259 10.05 -14.84 5.57
CA VAL A 259 11.36 -15.52 5.57
C VAL A 259 11.50 -16.40 4.33
N ARG A 260 10.48 -17.22 4.04
CA ARG A 260 10.51 -18.17 2.92
C ARG A 260 10.67 -17.50 1.57
N TRP A 261 9.95 -16.40 1.32
CA TRP A 261 9.83 -15.85 -0.03
C TRP A 261 10.60 -14.54 -0.25
N PHE A 262 10.79 -13.71 0.77
CA PHE A 262 11.26 -12.33 0.57
C PHE A 262 12.60 -11.99 1.22
N SER A 263 13.05 -12.77 2.21
CA SER A 263 14.30 -12.49 2.95
C SER A 263 15.55 -12.43 2.05
N GLY A 264 15.57 -13.20 0.94
CA GLY A 264 16.69 -13.23 -0.01
C GLY A 264 16.70 -12.12 -1.06
N LEU A 265 15.63 -11.33 -1.19
CA LEU A 265 15.49 -10.35 -2.28
C LEU A 265 16.07 -8.98 -1.91
N GLY A 266 15.91 -8.56 -0.66
CA GLY A 266 16.30 -7.25 -0.17
C GLY A 266 15.84 -7.01 1.27
N PRO A 267 15.97 -5.78 1.81
CA PRO A 267 15.48 -5.46 3.13
C PRO A 267 13.96 -5.59 3.17
N VAL A 268 13.50 -6.42 4.08
CA VAL A 268 12.08 -6.56 4.38
C VAL A 268 11.74 -5.64 5.56
N HIS A 269 10.67 -4.88 5.40
CA HIS A 269 10.08 -4.09 6.47
C HIS A 269 8.61 -4.49 6.67
N VAL A 270 8.18 -4.61 7.92
CA VAL A 270 6.78 -4.79 8.27
C VAL A 270 6.24 -3.48 8.79
N LEU A 271 5.14 -3.03 8.19
CA LEU A 271 4.39 -1.85 8.59
C LEU A 271 3.42 -2.24 9.72
N SER A 272 3.32 -1.40 10.75
CA SER A 272 2.33 -1.60 11.82
C SER A 272 0.91 -1.64 11.27
N VAL A 273 0.03 -2.44 11.86
CA VAL A 273 -1.41 -2.25 11.69
C VAL A 273 -1.82 -0.89 12.27
N PHE A 274 -2.94 -0.34 11.84
CA PHE A 274 -3.46 0.92 12.35
C PHE A 274 -4.32 0.72 13.60
N PRO A 275 -4.57 1.77 14.41
CA PRO A 275 -5.63 1.71 15.40
C PRO A 275 -6.98 1.42 14.74
N PRO A 276 -7.89 0.71 15.44
CA PRO A 276 -9.22 0.42 14.92
C PRO A 276 -9.97 1.73 14.66
N ALA A 277 -10.60 1.84 13.49
CA ALA A 277 -11.33 3.04 13.10
C ALA A 277 -12.82 2.98 13.45
N LEU A 278 -13.37 1.77 13.61
CA LEU A 278 -14.79 1.56 13.85
C LEU A 278 -15.20 1.95 15.26
N SER A 279 -16.20 2.82 15.41
CA SER A 279 -16.70 3.23 16.73
C SER A 279 -17.51 2.12 17.42
N ASP A 280 -17.75 2.26 18.72
CA ASP A 280 -18.53 1.28 19.48
C ASP A 280 -20.01 1.26 19.06
N GLU A 281 -20.51 2.36 18.49
CA GLU A 281 -21.87 2.45 17.95
C GLU A 281 -22.00 1.88 16.53
N SER A 282 -20.89 1.74 15.81
CA SER A 282 -20.90 1.47 14.37
C SER A 282 -20.11 0.24 13.94
N TRP A 283 -19.50 -0.51 14.86
CA TRP A 283 -18.70 -1.68 14.53
C TRP A 283 -19.50 -2.74 13.78
N ALA A 284 -20.73 -3.04 14.21
CA ALA A 284 -21.55 -4.10 13.61
C ALA A 284 -21.89 -3.75 12.14
N ASP A 285 -22.32 -2.51 11.91
CA ASP A 285 -22.56 -1.99 10.57
C ASP A 285 -21.27 -1.95 9.74
N GLY A 286 -20.15 -1.55 10.34
CA GLY A 286 -18.84 -1.51 9.71
C GLY A 286 -18.37 -2.88 9.22
N TYR A 287 -18.56 -3.92 10.05
CA TYR A 287 -18.25 -5.32 9.72
C TYR A 287 -19.14 -5.81 8.57
N CYS A 288 -20.39 -5.35 8.52
CA CYS A 288 -21.36 -5.70 7.49
C CYS A 288 -21.27 -4.83 6.21
N ASN A 289 -20.62 -3.68 6.28
CA ASN A 289 -20.43 -2.77 5.14
C ASN A 289 -19.13 -3.06 4.39
N ALA A 290 -18.18 -3.74 5.03
CA ALA A 290 -16.97 -4.16 4.39
C ALA A 290 -17.29 -5.10 3.21
N HIS A 291 -16.54 -4.97 2.11
CA HIS A 291 -16.47 -5.98 1.04
C HIS A 291 -16.24 -7.41 1.56
N VAL A 292 -15.87 -7.55 2.85
CA VAL A 292 -15.76 -8.80 3.60
C VAL A 292 -17.04 -9.62 3.58
N LEU A 293 -18.24 -9.04 3.73
CA LEU A 293 -19.49 -9.83 3.61
C LEU A 293 -19.62 -10.46 2.22
N ALA A 294 -19.31 -9.71 1.16
CA ALA A 294 -19.35 -10.26 -0.20
C ALA A 294 -18.28 -11.34 -0.44
N LEU A 295 -17.23 -11.38 0.38
CA LEU A 295 -16.22 -12.44 0.36
C LEU A 295 -16.68 -13.63 1.20
N GLU A 296 -17.22 -13.44 2.40
CA GLU A 296 -17.62 -14.51 3.32
C GLU A 296 -18.96 -15.17 2.97
N ASP A 297 -19.83 -14.46 2.24
CA ASP A 297 -21.17 -14.92 1.87
C ASP A 297 -21.14 -15.96 0.74
N ALA A 298 -20.62 -17.15 1.03
CA ALA A 298 -20.70 -18.30 0.14
C ALA A 298 -22.14 -18.87 0.03
N ALA A 299 -23.02 -18.51 0.98
CA ALA A 299 -24.40 -19.01 1.07
C ALA A 299 -25.48 -18.02 0.56
N GLY A 300 -25.14 -16.74 0.36
CA GLY A 300 -26.06 -15.69 -0.09
C GLY A 300 -26.93 -15.06 0.99
N ASP A 301 -26.71 -15.33 2.28
CA ASP A 301 -27.56 -14.85 3.38
C ASP A 301 -26.88 -13.74 4.20
N ARG A 302 -26.88 -12.56 3.58
CA ARG A 302 -26.43 -11.31 4.20
C ARG A 302 -27.15 -11.00 5.51
N THR A 303 -28.43 -11.35 5.63
CA THR A 303 -29.24 -11.06 6.82
C THR A 303 -28.81 -11.93 7.99
N ALA A 304 -28.64 -13.23 7.77
CA ALA A 304 -28.14 -14.15 8.78
C ALA A 304 -26.73 -13.76 9.24
N THR A 305 -25.85 -13.38 8.31
CA THR A 305 -24.48 -12.97 8.68
C THR A 305 -24.48 -11.67 9.48
N ALA A 306 -25.30 -10.68 9.11
CA ALA A 306 -25.44 -9.44 9.89
C ALA A 306 -25.98 -9.70 11.30
N ALA A 307 -26.97 -10.59 11.43
CA ALA A 307 -27.48 -11.01 12.73
C ALA A 307 -26.41 -11.72 13.58
N ALA A 308 -25.60 -12.59 12.98
CA ALA A 308 -24.51 -13.29 13.66
C ALA A 308 -23.41 -12.32 14.13
N VAL A 309 -23.04 -11.35 13.29
CA VAL A 309 -22.11 -10.27 13.67
C VAL A 309 -22.67 -9.46 14.83
N ALA A 310 -23.92 -9.02 14.75
CA ALA A 310 -24.56 -8.23 15.81
C ALA A 310 -24.72 -8.98 17.15
N ALA A 311 -24.70 -10.32 17.12
CA ALA A 311 -24.75 -11.17 18.31
C ALA A 311 -23.38 -11.42 18.96
N LEU A 312 -22.29 -10.90 18.40
CA LEU A 312 -20.97 -11.00 19.02
C LEU A 312 -20.83 -9.99 20.17
N GLU A 313 -20.24 -10.45 21.27
CA GLU A 313 -19.57 -9.56 22.20
C GLU A 313 -18.29 -9.05 21.55
N VAL A 314 -18.20 -7.72 21.42
CA VAL A 314 -17.05 -7.02 20.84
C VAL A 314 -16.47 -6.07 21.88
N PRO A 315 -15.14 -6.10 22.12
CA PRO A 315 -14.52 -5.17 23.05
C PRO A 315 -14.72 -3.72 22.63
N SER A 316 -14.71 -2.82 23.61
CA SER A 316 -14.76 -1.38 23.39
C SER A 316 -13.64 -0.88 22.48
N LEU A 317 -13.76 0.34 21.94
CA LEU A 317 -12.75 0.93 21.07
C LEU A 317 -11.40 1.05 21.79
N ALA A 318 -11.42 1.37 23.07
CA ALA A 318 -10.21 1.43 23.91
C ALA A 318 -9.55 0.05 24.04
N GLU A 319 -10.33 -1.00 24.30
CA GLU A 319 -9.83 -2.37 24.40
C GLU A 319 -9.30 -2.88 23.05
N ARG A 320 -10.04 -2.66 21.95
CA ARG A 320 -9.58 -2.99 20.59
C ARG A 320 -8.28 -2.26 20.26
N THR A 321 -8.14 -0.99 20.66
CA THR A 321 -6.89 -0.24 20.47
C THR A 321 -5.73 -0.86 21.25
N ARG A 322 -5.95 -1.27 22.51
CA ARG A 322 -4.95 -2.02 23.30
C ARG A 322 -4.56 -3.34 22.63
N LEU A 323 -5.53 -4.08 22.11
CA LEU A 323 -5.31 -5.35 21.41
C LEU A 323 -4.50 -5.16 20.11
N HIS A 324 -4.78 -4.12 19.32
CA HIS A 324 -3.99 -3.80 18.13
C HIS A 324 -2.55 -3.42 18.46
N ARG A 325 -2.34 -2.68 19.55
CA ARG A 325 -1.00 -2.38 20.07
C ARG A 325 -0.26 -3.68 20.42
N ALA A 326 -0.90 -4.57 21.18
CA ALA A 326 -0.30 -5.83 21.57
C ALA A 326 0.02 -6.74 20.35
N PHE A 327 -0.77 -6.67 19.28
CA PHE A 327 -0.44 -7.33 18.01
C PHE A 327 0.76 -6.69 17.31
N ASN A 328 0.84 -5.36 17.27
CA ASN A 328 2.01 -4.65 16.74
C ASN A 328 3.29 -4.97 17.51
N ASP A 329 3.22 -5.15 18.83
CA ASP A 329 4.37 -5.57 19.65
C ASP A 329 4.87 -6.95 19.23
N ARG A 330 3.96 -7.89 18.93
CA ARG A 330 4.30 -9.22 18.39
C ARG A 330 4.96 -9.12 17.02
N LEU A 331 4.45 -8.26 16.12
CA LEU A 331 5.07 -8.01 14.82
C LEU A 331 6.45 -7.38 14.94
N SER A 332 6.63 -6.45 15.88
CA SER A 332 7.92 -5.82 16.17
C SER A 332 8.94 -6.84 16.69
N ALA A 333 8.53 -7.69 17.64
CA ALA A 333 9.37 -8.76 18.18
C ALA A 333 9.75 -9.80 17.11
N LEU A 334 8.80 -10.17 16.25
CA LEU A 334 9.05 -10.97 15.05
C LEU A 334 10.12 -10.31 14.16
N CYS A 335 9.96 -9.03 13.83
CA CYS A 335 10.93 -8.33 12.98
C CYS A 335 12.33 -8.31 13.59
N ALA A 336 12.43 -8.04 14.90
CA ALA A 336 13.71 -8.06 15.61
C ALA A 336 14.39 -9.43 15.54
N ARG A 337 13.63 -10.52 15.68
CA ARG A 337 14.13 -11.89 15.60
C ARG A 337 14.61 -12.27 14.19
N GLU A 338 13.84 -11.93 13.16
CA GLU A 338 14.15 -12.31 11.78
C GLU A 338 15.09 -11.31 11.05
N GLY A 339 15.52 -10.23 11.73
CA GLY A 339 16.35 -9.18 11.14
C GLY A 339 15.61 -8.26 10.15
N PHE A 340 14.28 -8.20 10.23
CA PHE A 340 13.46 -7.28 9.44
C PHE A 340 13.37 -5.89 10.10
N GLY A 341 13.05 -4.88 9.30
CA GLY A 341 12.71 -3.56 9.85
C GLY A 341 11.25 -3.50 10.30
N PHE A 342 10.96 -2.93 11.46
CA PHE A 342 9.58 -2.59 11.84
C PHE A 342 9.33 -1.10 11.67
N VAL A 343 8.22 -0.74 11.03
CA VAL A 343 7.80 0.65 10.81
C VAL A 343 6.60 0.94 11.70
N ALA A 344 6.89 1.48 12.89
CA ALA A 344 5.89 1.86 13.86
C ALA A 344 5.22 3.19 13.48
N LEU A 345 3.95 3.14 13.09
CA LEU A 345 3.13 4.35 12.91
C LEU A 345 1.95 4.43 13.88
N PHE A 346 1.51 3.30 14.44
CA PHE A 346 0.35 3.16 15.31
C PHE A 346 0.18 4.31 16.34
N ASP A 347 1.22 4.58 17.13
CA ASP A 347 1.16 5.57 18.22
C ASP A 347 0.98 7.01 17.76
N ALA A 348 1.51 7.35 16.59
CA ALA A 348 1.35 8.69 16.03
C ALA A 348 -0.09 8.97 15.57
N LEU A 349 -0.94 7.93 15.54
CA LEU A 349 -2.32 8.00 15.09
C LEU A 349 -3.31 8.09 16.25
N LEU A 350 -2.83 8.02 17.50
CA LEU A 350 -3.68 8.04 18.68
C LEU A 350 -3.96 9.47 19.18
N GLY A 351 -5.12 9.63 19.82
CA GLY A 351 -5.52 10.81 20.55
C GLY A 351 -5.07 10.76 22.03
N PRO A 352 -5.35 11.84 22.79
CA PRO A 352 -5.01 11.91 24.22
C PRO A 352 -5.68 10.84 25.09
N ASP A 353 -6.81 10.31 24.65
CA ASP A 353 -7.58 9.24 25.31
C ASP A 353 -7.03 7.83 25.02
N GLY A 354 -5.98 7.73 24.20
CA GLY A 354 -5.37 6.46 23.82
C GLY A 354 -6.11 5.70 22.73
N THR A 355 -7.17 6.26 22.12
CA THR A 355 -7.86 5.70 20.95
C THR A 355 -7.44 6.42 19.66
N VAL A 356 -7.98 6.06 18.50
CA VAL A 356 -7.68 6.76 17.24
C VAL A 356 -8.03 8.26 17.32
N ALA A 357 -7.10 9.14 16.95
CA ALA A 357 -7.38 10.58 17.03
C ALA A 357 -8.51 10.96 16.06
N PRO A 358 -9.50 11.79 16.46
CA PRO A 358 -10.69 12.11 15.66
C PRO A 358 -10.39 12.62 14.25
N ARG A 359 -9.27 13.33 14.07
CA ARG A 359 -8.85 13.84 12.76
C ARG A 359 -8.64 12.73 11.71
N PHE A 360 -8.35 11.50 12.12
CA PHE A 360 -8.10 10.36 11.24
C PHE A 360 -9.36 9.55 10.91
N ILE A 361 -10.52 9.93 11.45
CA ILE A 361 -11.81 9.26 11.19
C ILE A 361 -12.94 10.27 10.92
N ALA A 362 -12.60 11.54 10.69
CA ALA A 362 -13.54 12.64 10.53
C ALA A 362 -14.48 12.46 9.31
N GLY A 363 -13.99 11.90 8.22
CA GLY A 363 -14.75 11.68 6.99
C GLY A 363 -15.86 10.64 7.16
N ALA A 364 -15.54 9.49 7.75
CA ALA A 364 -16.50 8.41 7.97
C ALA A 364 -17.24 8.49 9.31
N GLY A 365 -16.73 9.28 10.27
CA GLY A 365 -17.27 9.36 11.62
C GLY A 365 -17.26 8.01 12.34
N GLY A 366 -16.21 7.21 12.14
CA GLY A 366 -16.07 5.87 12.71
C GLY A 366 -16.90 4.78 12.01
N ARG A 367 -17.62 5.04 10.93
CA ARG A 367 -18.41 4.02 10.20
C ARG A 367 -17.64 3.24 9.13
N ASP A 368 -16.38 3.58 8.90
CA ASP A 368 -15.48 2.90 7.97
C ASP A 368 -14.29 2.36 8.78
N HIS A 369 -13.85 1.15 8.45
CA HIS A 369 -12.68 0.53 9.08
C HIS A 369 -11.36 1.12 8.57
N HIS A 370 -11.41 1.88 7.48
CA HIS A 370 -10.26 2.66 7.01
C HIS A 370 -10.17 4.00 7.72
N LEU A 371 -8.93 4.40 8.01
CA LEU A 371 -8.61 5.76 8.40
C LEU A 371 -8.66 6.72 7.21
N ASP A 372 -8.96 7.98 7.49
CA ASP A 372 -8.97 9.07 6.52
C ASP A 372 -7.58 9.29 5.92
N GLU A 373 -7.53 9.29 4.59
CA GLU A 373 -6.27 9.37 3.87
C GLU A 373 -5.57 10.72 4.00
N ALA A 374 -6.31 11.83 3.89
CA ALA A 374 -5.76 13.18 3.89
C ALA A 374 -4.91 13.53 5.13
N PRO A 375 -5.36 13.30 6.37
CA PRO A 375 -4.56 13.53 7.58
C PRO A 375 -3.39 12.54 7.72
N LEU A 376 -3.46 11.36 7.10
CA LEU A 376 -2.41 10.33 7.16
C LEU A 376 -1.20 10.61 6.25
N ARG A 377 -1.34 11.50 5.26
CA ARG A 377 -0.31 11.73 4.23
C ARG A 377 1.07 12.07 4.79
N ALA A 378 1.11 12.99 5.74
CA ALA A 378 2.36 13.44 6.36
C ALA A 378 3.00 12.35 7.24
N PRO A 379 2.28 11.73 8.19
CA PRO A 379 2.86 10.69 9.04
C PRO A 379 3.29 9.44 8.27
N THR A 380 2.50 8.93 7.30
CA THR A 380 2.91 7.75 6.52
C THR A 380 4.15 8.03 5.68
N ARG A 381 4.22 9.21 5.07
CA ARG A 381 5.41 9.65 4.33
C ARG A 381 6.65 9.73 5.21
N ALA A 382 6.55 10.35 6.39
CA ALA A 382 7.66 10.46 7.33
C ALA A 382 8.17 9.07 7.77
N ALA A 383 7.24 8.15 8.06
CA ALA A 383 7.57 6.77 8.41
C ALA A 383 8.31 6.03 7.29
N LEU A 384 7.87 6.17 6.03
CA LEU A 384 8.52 5.58 4.85
C LEU A 384 9.90 6.16 4.60
N GLU A 385 10.03 7.49 4.67
CA GLU A 385 11.32 8.17 4.48
C GLU A 385 12.32 7.75 5.55
N ALA A 386 11.88 7.57 6.80
CA ALA A 386 12.70 7.05 7.88
C ALA A 386 13.10 5.58 7.68
N ALA A 387 12.17 4.72 7.25
CA ALA A 387 12.45 3.30 7.01
C ALA A 387 13.46 3.10 5.86
N LEU A 388 13.26 3.80 4.75
CA LEU A 388 14.06 3.66 3.52
C LEU A 388 15.36 4.49 3.52
N GLY A 389 15.50 5.41 4.47
CA GLY A 389 16.66 6.30 4.61
C GLY A 389 17.82 5.72 5.43
N ARG A 390 17.54 4.82 6.39
CA ARG A 390 18.52 4.29 7.36
C ARG A 390 19.71 3.53 6.76
N ARG A 391 19.63 3.11 5.48
CA ARG A 391 20.75 2.43 4.79
C ARG A 391 22.02 3.29 4.67
N GLN A 392 21.93 4.62 4.67
CA GLN A 392 23.13 5.47 4.67
C GLN A 392 23.90 5.42 5.99
N GLY A 393 23.23 5.26 7.13
CA GLY A 393 23.91 5.21 8.44
C GLY A 393 24.50 3.84 8.77
N MET A 394 23.83 2.75 8.38
CA MET A 394 24.24 1.39 8.78
C MET A 394 25.42 0.87 7.97
N MET A 395 25.48 1.17 6.66
CA MET A 395 26.61 0.80 5.81
C MET A 395 27.84 1.66 6.12
N GLN A 396 27.65 2.96 6.40
CA GLN A 396 28.71 3.83 6.92
C GLN A 396 29.20 3.31 8.27
N GLY A 397 28.31 3.00 9.22
CA GLY A 397 28.69 2.45 10.52
C GLY A 397 29.34 1.06 10.46
N MET A 398 29.01 0.22 9.47
CA MET A 398 29.67 -1.06 9.24
C MET A 398 31.07 -0.85 8.61
N VAL A 399 31.19 0.05 7.64
CA VAL A 399 32.48 0.45 7.05
C VAL A 399 33.38 1.09 8.10
N ASP A 400 32.85 1.98 8.94
CA ASP A 400 33.60 2.62 10.01
C ASP A 400 34.10 1.58 11.03
N ARG A 401 33.26 0.62 11.44
CA ARG A 401 33.67 -0.50 12.30
C ARG A 401 34.73 -1.40 11.65
N MET A 402 34.58 -1.70 10.36
CA MET A 402 35.55 -2.51 9.62
C MET A 402 36.89 -1.78 9.46
N MET A 403 36.87 -0.49 9.16
CA MET A 403 38.06 0.34 9.03
C MET A 403 38.75 0.55 10.39
N ASP A 404 38.01 0.69 11.48
CA ASP A 404 38.58 0.72 12.83
C ASP A 404 39.22 -0.62 13.22
N GLN A 405 38.59 -1.75 12.86
CA GLN A 405 39.17 -3.08 13.06
C GLN A 405 40.46 -3.26 12.24
N MET A 406 40.48 -2.83 10.97
CA MET A 406 41.69 -2.85 10.13
C MET A 406 42.81 -1.97 10.72
N ARG A 407 42.49 -0.75 11.19
CA ARG A 407 43.48 0.13 11.85
C ARG A 407 44.08 -0.49 13.12
N ARG A 408 43.28 -1.21 13.91
CA ARG A 408 43.77 -1.95 15.09
C ARG A 408 44.72 -3.07 14.69
N ILE A 409 44.38 -3.85 13.66
CA ILE A 409 45.24 -4.93 13.15
C ILE A 409 46.58 -4.38 12.67
N VAL A 410 46.58 -3.28 11.89
CA VAL A 410 47.81 -2.66 11.39
C VAL A 410 48.69 -2.15 12.54
N ARG A 411 48.12 -1.49 13.56
CA ARG A 411 48.89 -1.01 14.73
C ARG A 411 49.58 -2.14 15.50
N VAL A 412 48.93 -3.29 15.64
CA VAL A 412 49.51 -4.46 16.30
C VAL A 412 50.60 -5.11 15.46
N ALA A 413 50.50 -5.05 14.13
CA ALA A 413 51.51 -5.62 13.23
C ALA A 413 52.77 -4.74 13.06
N THR A 414 52.69 -3.44 13.39
CA THR A 414 53.80 -2.48 13.25
C THR A 414 54.48 -2.11 14.58
N ALA A 415 53.99 -2.63 15.70
CA ALA A 415 54.60 -2.51 17.03
C ALA A 415 55.29 -3.83 17.38
#